data_AF-A0A9D8PUV6-F1
#
_entry.id   AF-A0A9D8PUV6-F1
#
_cell.length_a   1.000
_cell.length_b   1.000
_cell.length_c   1.000
_cell.angle_alpha   90.00
_cell.angle_beta   90.00
_cell.angle_gamma   90.00
#
_symmetry.space_group_name_H-M   'P 1'
#
loop_
_entity.id
_entity.type
_entity.pdbx_description
1 polymer ?
#
loop_
_entity_poly.entity_id
_entity_poly.type
_entity_poly.pdbx_seq_one_letter_code
_entity_poly.pdbx_strand_id
1 'polypeptide(L)'
;MHVPTLSFDLGEEIDMLRESVAQFAAAHIAPLAAEADATNHFPNPLWRRLGEQGLLGMTVEEEYGGSGMGYLAHVVAMEEISRASGG
;
A
#
# COMPACT_ATOMS: atom_id res chain seq x y z
N MET A 1 7.98 -6.05 -12.94
CA MET A 1 7.99 -5.33 -14.24
C MET A 1 8.05 -3.85 -13.92
N HIS A 2 9.16 -3.17 -14.22
CA HIS A 2 9.25 -1.72 -14.04
C HIS A 2 8.69 -1.06 -15.30
N VAL A 3 7.50 -0.46 -15.18
CA VAL A 3 6.87 0.26 -16.29
C VAL A 3 7.39 1.70 -16.22
N PRO A 4 7.92 2.27 -17.31
CA PRO A 4 8.34 3.67 -17.30
C PRO A 4 7.13 4.57 -17.05
N THR A 5 7.11 5.25 -15.91
CA THR A 5 6.09 6.21 -15.51
C THR A 5 6.65 7.63 -15.56
N LEU A 6 5.77 8.60 -15.76
CA LEU A 6 6.11 10.01 -15.61
C LEU A 6 6.49 10.27 -14.14
N SER A 7 7.66 10.86 -13.89
CA SER A 7 8.00 11.34 -12.54
C SER A 7 7.24 12.64 -12.28
N PHE A 8 6.46 12.67 -11.19
CA PHE A 8 5.64 13.81 -10.79
C PHE A 8 6.31 14.72 -9.74
N ASP A 9 7.52 14.39 -9.29
CA ASP A 9 8.28 15.13 -8.28
C ASP A 9 7.44 15.44 -7.03
N LEU A 10 6.92 14.37 -6.39
CA LEU A 10 5.97 14.47 -5.27
C LEU A 10 6.63 14.79 -3.92
N GLY A 11 7.96 14.90 -3.91
CA GLY A 11 8.77 15.08 -2.72
C GLY A 11 9.26 13.76 -2.12
N GLU A 12 10.38 13.86 -1.40
CA GLU A 12 11.12 12.72 -0.84
C GLU A 12 10.26 11.84 0.08
N GLU A 13 9.39 12.44 0.90
CA GLU A 13 8.52 11.71 1.82
C GLU A 13 7.56 10.77 1.08
N ILE A 14 6.92 11.25 0.00
CA ILE A 14 5.97 10.46 -0.79
C ILE A 14 6.69 9.43 -1.64
N ASP A 15 7.91 9.73 -2.12
CA ASP A 15 8.71 8.79 -2.88
C ASP A 15 9.21 7.64 -1.98
N MET A 16 9.65 7.93 -0.76
CA MET A 16 10.00 6.92 0.24
C MET A 16 8.80 6.06 0.62
N LEU A 17 7.62 6.67 0.80
CA LEU A 17 6.38 5.94 1.04
C LEU A 17 6.07 5.00 -0.14
N ARG A 18 6.14 5.49 -1.38
CA ARG A 18 5.89 4.68 -2.59
C ARG A 18 6.80 3.46 -2.62
N GLU A 19 8.10 3.66 -2.41
CA GLU A 19 9.07 2.56 -2.42
C GLU A 19 8.77 1.54 -1.32
N SER A 20 8.52 2.01 -0.10
CA SER A 20 8.18 1.15 1.04
C SER A 20 6.93 0.31 0.77
N VAL A 21 5.85 0.93 0.29
CA VAL A 21 4.58 0.23 0.00
C VAL A 21 4.75 -0.73 -1.19
N ALA A 22 5.50 -0.35 -2.22
CA ALA A 22 5.78 -1.23 -3.35
C ALA A 22 6.54 -2.50 -2.92
N GLN A 23 7.55 -2.35 -2.05
CA GLN A 23 8.29 -3.49 -1.49
C GLN A 23 7.39 -4.37 -0.61
N PHE A 24 6.58 -3.77 0.27
CA PHE A 24 5.61 -4.48 1.09
C PHE A 24 4.61 -5.27 0.23
N ALA A 25 4.04 -4.63 -0.79
CA ALA A 25 3.04 -5.23 -1.66
C ALA A 25 3.63 -6.39 -2.47
N ALA A 26 4.84 -6.24 -3.00
CA ALA A 26 5.55 -7.32 -3.69
C ALA A 26 5.87 -8.52 -2.77
N ALA A 27 6.24 -8.27 -1.51
CA ALA A 27 6.63 -9.31 -0.57
C ALA A 27 5.44 -10.03 0.10
N HIS A 28 4.31 -9.34 0.27
CA HIS A 28 3.22 -9.81 1.13
C HIS A 28 1.86 -9.89 0.47
N ILE A 29 1.58 -9.09 -0.57
CA ILE A 29 0.29 -9.08 -1.26
C ILE A 29 0.36 -9.90 -2.54
N ALA A 30 1.33 -9.62 -3.41
CA ALA A 30 1.45 -10.25 -4.74
C ALA A 30 1.48 -11.80 -4.69
N PRO A 31 2.16 -12.47 -3.72
CA PRO A 31 2.17 -13.93 -3.65
C PRO A 31 0.79 -14.54 -3.35
N LEU A 32 -0.13 -13.77 -2.77
CA LEU A 32 -1.46 -14.23 -2.34
C LEU A 32 -2.54 -13.95 -3.38
N ALA A 33 -2.27 -13.07 -4.36
CA ALA A 33 -3.27 -12.54 -5.28
C ALA A 33 -4.02 -13.63 -6.06
N ALA A 34 -3.30 -14.61 -6.62
CA ALA A 34 -3.89 -15.67 -7.43
C ALA A 34 -4.77 -16.64 -6.61
N GLU A 35 -4.39 -16.94 -5.37
CA GLU A 35 -5.21 -17.79 -4.49
C GLU A 35 -6.44 -17.03 -4.00
N ALA A 36 -6.30 -15.75 -3.66
CA ALA A 36 -7.41 -14.91 -3.23
C ALA A 36 -8.49 -14.79 -4.33
N ASP A 37 -8.07 -14.58 -5.59
CA ASP A 37 -8.96 -14.58 -6.76
C ASP A 37 -9.65 -15.94 -6.95
N ALA A 38 -8.88 -17.03 -6.97
CA ALA A 38 -9.42 -18.37 -7.21
C ALA A 38 -10.40 -18.84 -6.11
N THR A 39 -10.20 -18.41 -4.88
CA THR A 39 -11.01 -18.84 -3.71
C THR A 39 -12.10 -17.82 -3.34
N ASN A 40 -12.10 -16.63 -3.94
CA ASN A 40 -12.96 -15.51 -3.56
C ASN A 40 -12.91 -15.22 -2.04
N HIS A 41 -11.72 -15.28 -1.46
CA HIS A 41 -11.51 -15.13 -0.01
C HIS A 41 -10.38 -14.14 0.27
N PHE A 42 -10.68 -13.16 1.13
CA PHE A 42 -9.68 -12.18 1.56
C PHE A 42 -8.71 -12.78 2.61
N PRO A 43 -7.39 -12.66 2.42
CA PRO A 43 -6.40 -13.16 3.39
C PRO A 43 -6.37 -12.28 4.65
N ASN A 44 -7.25 -12.58 5.62
CA ASN A 44 -7.40 -11.83 6.89
C ASN A 44 -6.10 -11.46 7.63
N PRO A 45 -5.03 -12.29 7.65
CA PRO A 45 -3.75 -11.90 8.26
C PRO A 45 -3.13 -10.62 7.67
N LEU A 46 -3.49 -10.22 6.45
CA LEU A 46 -3.02 -8.97 5.84
C LEU A 46 -3.46 -7.74 6.62
N TRP A 47 -4.62 -7.75 7.28
CA TRP A 47 -5.08 -6.60 8.07
C TRP A 47 -4.07 -6.19 9.12
N ARG A 48 -3.52 -7.16 9.85
CA ARG A 48 -2.53 -6.88 10.88
C ARG A 48 -1.24 -6.30 10.28
N ARG A 49 -0.78 -6.86 9.16
CA ARG A 49 0.43 -6.38 8.47
C ARG A 49 0.26 -4.97 7.92
N LEU A 50 -0.89 -4.68 7.31
CA LEU A 50 -1.23 -3.33 6.83
C LEU A 50 -1.27 -2.32 7.98
N GLY A 51 -1.85 -2.70 9.12
CA GLY A 51 -1.88 -1.88 10.33
C GLY A 51 -0.49 -1.61 10.91
N GLU A 52 0.36 -2.64 10.99
CA GLU A 52 1.76 -2.52 11.45
C GLU A 52 2.62 -1.61 10.54
N GLN A 53 2.25 -1.46 9.26
CA GLN A 53 2.86 -0.52 8.32
C GLN A 53 2.23 0.89 8.33
N GLY A 54 1.20 1.13 9.15
CA GLY A 54 0.50 2.43 9.21
C GLY A 54 -0.48 2.68 8.05
N LEU A 55 -0.69 1.71 7.16
CA LEU A 55 -1.45 1.91 5.91
C LEU A 55 -2.96 1.97 6.11
N LEU A 56 -3.47 1.56 7.28
CA LEU A 56 -4.91 1.57 7.58
C LEU A 56 -5.43 2.90 8.16
N GLY A 57 -4.52 3.77 8.61
CA GLY A 57 -4.85 5.03 9.30
C GLY A 57 -4.12 6.22 8.69
N MET A 58 -3.80 6.19 7.40
CA MET A 58 -2.89 7.16 6.79
C MET A 58 -3.34 8.61 6.97
N THR A 59 -4.64 8.89 6.84
CA THR A 59 -5.22 10.24 6.97
C THR A 59 -5.85 10.49 8.34
N VAL A 60 -5.56 9.62 9.31
CA VAL A 60 -6.02 9.76 10.71
C VAL A 60 -4.90 10.43 11.50
N GLU A 61 -5.26 11.27 12.47
CA GLU A 61 -4.28 11.94 13.33
C GLU A 61 -3.48 10.92 14.17
N GLU A 62 -2.21 11.25 14.44
CA GLU A 62 -1.30 10.40 15.22
C GLU A 62 -1.82 10.09 16.63
N GLU A 63 -2.60 11.00 17.24
CA GLU A 63 -3.19 10.80 18.57
C GLU A 63 -4.15 9.60 18.65
N TYR A 64 -4.71 9.19 17.51
CA TYR A 64 -5.58 8.02 17.38
C TYR A 64 -4.85 6.80 16.79
N GLY A 65 -3.53 6.88 16.64
CA GLY A 65 -2.69 5.83 16.03
C GLY A 65 -2.66 5.86 14.50
N GLY A 66 -3.06 6.98 13.88
CA GLY A 66 -2.88 7.20 12.44
C GLY A 66 -1.49 7.70 12.07
N SER A 67 -1.25 7.89 10.77
CA SER A 67 0.04 8.39 10.25
C SER A 67 0.03 9.88 9.93
N GLY A 68 -1.10 10.58 10.09
CA GLY A 68 -1.19 12.04 9.90
C GLY A 68 -0.87 12.54 8.48
N MET A 69 -0.85 11.66 7.48
CA MET A 69 -0.52 11.99 6.09
C MET A 69 -1.72 12.54 5.31
N GLY A 70 -1.44 13.17 4.17
CA GLY A 70 -2.47 13.69 3.26
C GLY A 70 -3.03 12.66 2.27
N TYR A 71 -4.09 13.02 1.55
CA TYR A 71 -4.71 12.16 0.54
C TYR A 71 -3.81 11.80 -0.64
N LEU A 72 -2.84 12.65 -1.00
CA LEU A 72 -1.88 12.32 -2.05
C LEU A 72 -1.04 11.09 -1.67
N ALA A 73 -0.50 11.07 -0.44
CA ALA A 73 0.21 9.93 0.11
C ALA A 73 -0.69 8.68 0.15
N HIS A 74 -1.94 8.84 0.58
CA HIS A 74 -2.91 7.75 0.61
C HIS A 74 -3.19 7.16 -0.80
N VAL A 75 -3.35 8.00 -1.83
CA VAL A 75 -3.53 7.54 -3.21
C VAL A 75 -2.29 6.80 -3.72
N VAL A 76 -1.09 7.28 -3.40
CA VAL A 76 0.16 6.60 -3.77
C VAL A 76 0.26 5.22 -3.12
N ALA A 77 -0.07 5.10 -1.83
CA ALA A 77 -0.11 3.81 -1.17
C ALA A 77 -1.16 2.86 -1.78
N MET A 78 -2.35 3.38 -2.08
CA MET A 78 -3.41 2.62 -2.71
C MET A 78 -3.01 2.11 -4.11
N GLU A 79 -2.31 2.94 -4.89
CA GLU A 79 -1.77 2.56 -6.20
C GLU A 79 -0.85 1.34 -6.08
N GLU A 80 0.13 1.37 -5.16
CA GLU A 80 1.11 0.30 -5.02
C GLU A 80 0.50 -1.00 -4.44
N ILE A 81 -0.45 -0.90 -3.50
CA ILE A 81 -1.23 -2.05 -3.01
C ILE A 81 -2.03 -2.69 -4.15
N SER A 82 -2.76 -1.86 -4.90
CA SER A 82 -3.63 -2.32 -6.00
C SER A 82 -2.84 -2.89 -7.17
N ARG A 83 -1.61 -2.40 -7.39
CA ARG A 83 -0.66 -2.96 -8.37
C ARG A 83 -0.33 -4.43 -8.09
N ALA A 84 -0.30 -4.82 -6.81
CA ALA A 84 -0.02 -6.21 -6.42
C ALA A 84 -1.27 -7.10 -6.48
N SER A 85 -2.44 -6.59 -6.08
CA SER A 85 -3.72 -7.29 -6.16
C SER A 85 -4.86 -6.27 -6.24
N GLY A 86 -5.53 -6.19 -7.40
CA GLY A 86 -6.66 -5.27 -7.62
C GLY A 86 -7.95 -5.95 -8.09
N GLY A 87 -7.93 -7.27 -8.23
CA GLY A 87 -9.07 -8.13 -8.61
C GLY A 87 -9.86 -8.58 -7.40
#